data_AF-A0A2E8DPT5-F1
#
_entry.id   AF-A0A2E8DPT5-F1
#
_cell.length_a   1.000
_cell.length_b   1.000
_cell.length_c   1.000
_cell.angle_alpha   90.00
_cell.angle_beta   90.00
_cell.angle_gamma   90.00
#
_symmetry.space_group_name_H-M   'P 1'
#
loop_
_entity.id
_entity.type
_entity.pdbx_description
1 polymer ?
#
loop_
_entity_poly.entity_id
_entity_poly.type
_entity_poly.pdbx_seq_one_letter_code
_entity_poly.pdbx_strand_id
1 'polypeptide(L)'
;MKQQRYFSKVHLAKKLCLLVVFFGAAVPIILAQPKRATVQELKKIMDRQEDFLIVDVRGLKSYEKSHLPSAISLPVGELVDRHRELPRNKVIIFYCS
;
A
#
# COMPACT_ATOMS: atom_id res chain seq x y z
N MET A 1 -37.86 -29.26 -28.74
CA MET A 1 -37.51 -27.89 -29.22
C MET A 1 -37.10 -26.87 -28.15
N LYS A 2 -36.88 -27.22 -26.87
CA LYS A 2 -36.45 -26.23 -25.82
C LYS A 2 -34.94 -26.19 -25.52
N GLN A 3 -34.16 -27.20 -25.90
CA GLN A 3 -32.71 -27.29 -25.59
C GLN A 3 -31.83 -26.35 -26.43
N GLN A 4 -32.18 -26.11 -27.70
CA GLN A 4 -31.36 -25.32 -28.63
C GLN A 4 -31.34 -23.82 -28.29
N ARG A 5 -32.40 -23.32 -27.64
CA ARG A 5 -32.55 -21.92 -27.22
C ARG A 5 -31.84 -21.61 -25.89
N TYR A 6 -31.51 -22.64 -25.12
CA TYR A 6 -30.72 -22.52 -23.88
C TYR A 6 -29.24 -22.25 -24.20
N PHE A 7 -28.68 -22.95 -25.19
CA PHE A 7 -27.26 -22.86 -25.53
C PHE A 7 -26.81 -21.46 -26.00
N SER A 8 -27.67 -20.74 -26.75
CA SER A 8 -27.34 -19.41 -27.28
C SER A 8 -27.37 -18.30 -26.20
N LYS A 9 -28.29 -18.38 -25.23
CA LYS A 9 -28.34 -17.43 -24.10
C LYS A 9 -27.13 -17.55 -23.17
N VAL A 10 -26.65 -18.78 -22.95
CA VAL A 10 -25.47 -19.05 -22.12
C VAL A 10 -24.18 -18.55 -22.81
N HIS A 11 -24.14 -18.54 -24.15
CA HIS A 11 -23.00 -18.03 -24.92
C HIS A 11 -22.91 -16.49 -24.91
N LEU A 12 -24.07 -15.81 -24.95
CA LEU A 12 -24.14 -14.34 -24.88
C LEU A 12 -23.82 -13.80 -23.48
N ALA A 13 -24.30 -14.46 -22.43
CA ALA A 13 -23.98 -14.11 -21.04
C ALA A 13 -22.49 -14.31 -20.70
N LYS A 14 -21.85 -15.36 -21.24
CA LYS A 14 -20.41 -15.60 -21.09
C LYS A 14 -19.55 -14.55 -21.80
N LYS A 15 -19.94 -14.09 -22.99
CA LYS A 15 -19.23 -13.00 -23.71
C LYS A 15 -19.39 -11.64 -23.02
N LEU A 16 -20.57 -11.36 -22.45
CA LEU A 16 -20.82 -10.12 -21.72
C LEU A 16 -20.03 -10.06 -20.40
N CYS A 17 -19.88 -11.20 -19.71
CA CYS A 17 -19.09 -11.30 -18.48
C CYS A 17 -17.57 -11.19 -18.74
N LEU A 18 -17.07 -11.67 -19.88
CA LEU A 18 -15.64 -11.64 -20.22
C LEU A 18 -15.13 -10.21 -20.51
N LEU A 19 -15.99 -9.34 -21.07
CA LEU A 19 -15.66 -7.93 -21.34
C LEU A 19 -15.57 -7.07 -20.07
N VAL A 20 -16.35 -7.39 -19.02
CA VAL A 20 -16.32 -6.68 -17.72
C VAL A 20 -15.02 -6.97 -16.96
N VAL A 21 -14.47 -8.18 -17.10
CA VAL A 21 -13.21 -8.59 -16.45
C VAL A 21 -11.99 -7.87 -17.06
N PHE A 22 -12.00 -7.61 -18.38
CA PHE A 22 -10.89 -6.94 -19.06
C PHE A 22 -10.79 -5.44 -18.73
N PHE A 23 -11.92 -4.75 -18.55
CA PHE A 23 -11.92 -3.32 -18.19
C PHE A 23 -11.72 -3.09 -16.69
N GLY A 24 -12.11 -4.04 -15.83
CA GLY A 24 -11.95 -3.94 -14.38
C GLY A 24 -10.52 -4.22 -13.87
N ALA A 25 -9.73 -5.00 -14.60
CA ALA A 25 -8.38 -5.38 -14.18
C ALA A 25 -7.33 -4.25 -14.33
N ALA A 26 -7.58 -3.27 -15.19
CA ALA A 26 -6.64 -2.18 -15.45
C ALA A 26 -6.70 -1.04 -14.39
N VAL A 27 -7.71 -1.05 -13.52
CA VAL A 27 -8.04 0.12 -12.68
C VAL A 27 -7.27 0.21 -11.34
N PRO A 28 -6.84 -0.85 -10.62
CA PRO A 28 -6.27 -0.65 -9.29
C PRO A 28 -4.74 -0.57 -9.23
N ILE A 29 -4.02 -0.59 -10.36
CA ILE A 29 -2.55 -0.45 -10.34
C ILE A 29 -2.12 1.02 -10.25
N ILE A 30 -2.95 1.96 -10.73
CA ILE A 30 -2.57 3.36 -10.92
C ILE A 30 -2.64 4.20 -9.61
N LEU A 31 -3.36 3.76 -8.58
CA LEU A 31 -3.67 4.60 -7.41
C LEU A 31 -2.77 4.39 -6.17
N ALA A 32 -1.86 3.43 -6.17
CA ALA A 32 -1.04 3.13 -4.99
C ALA A 32 0.26 3.95 -4.95
N GLN A 33 0.17 5.28 -5.02
CA GLN A 33 1.31 6.15 -4.72
C GLN A 33 1.26 6.56 -3.24
N PRO A 34 2.32 6.31 -2.44
CA PRO A 34 2.32 6.72 -1.04
C PRO A 34 2.28 8.24 -0.92
N LYS A 35 1.43 8.77 -0.04
CA LYS A 35 1.34 10.20 0.23
C LYS A 35 2.68 10.70 0.80
N ARG A 36 3.28 11.70 0.16
CA ARG A 36 4.43 12.42 0.69
C ARG A 36 3.98 13.44 1.72
N ALA A 37 4.74 13.57 2.81
CA ALA A 37 4.55 14.57 3.83
C ALA A 37 5.80 15.45 3.93
N THR A 38 5.59 16.73 4.15
CA THR A 38 6.64 17.70 4.51
C THR A 38 7.07 17.53 5.96
N VAL A 39 8.23 18.08 6.31
CA VAL A 39 8.73 18.09 7.70
C VAL A 39 7.75 18.80 8.64
N GLN A 40 7.10 19.87 8.18
CA GLN A 40 6.12 20.62 8.95
C GLN A 40 4.85 19.82 9.20
N GLU A 41 4.39 19.03 8.22
CA GLU A 41 3.26 18.13 8.40
C GLU A 41 3.58 17.00 9.37
N LEU A 42 4.76 16.37 9.24
CA LEU A 42 5.20 15.36 10.19
C LEU A 42 5.27 15.92 11.61
N LYS A 43 5.84 17.12 11.79
CA LYS A 43 5.91 17.78 13.09
C LYS A 43 4.53 18.01 13.69
N LYS A 44 3.55 18.46 12.89
CA LYS A 44 2.16 18.62 13.35
C LYS A 44 1.52 17.30 13.77
N ILE A 45 1.77 16.21 13.04
CA ILE A 45 1.28 14.86 13.40
C ILE A 45 1.88 14.43 14.76
N MET A 46 3.19 14.63 14.93
CA MET A 46 3.90 14.33 16.18
C MET A 46 3.36 15.15 17.36
N ASP A 47 3.13 16.46 17.15
CA ASP A 47 2.64 17.37 18.20
C ASP A 47 1.19 17.06 18.62
N ARG A 48 0.39 16.47 17.71
CA ARG A 48 -1.00 16.05 17.98
C ARG A 48 -1.11 14.71 18.70
N GLN A 49 -0.01 13.98 18.87
CA GLN A 49 0.00 12.64 19.48
C GLN A 49 -1.00 11.68 18.81
N GLU A 50 -1.15 11.77 17.48
CA GLU A 50 -1.94 10.83 16.69
C GLU A 50 -1.31 9.41 16.79
N ASP A 51 -2.09 8.34 16.61
CA ASP A 51 -1.54 6.97 16.64
C ASP A 51 -0.79 6.66 15.33
N PHE A 52 0.53 6.84 15.35
CA PHE A 52 1.41 6.59 14.20
C PHE A 52 2.67 5.80 14.58
N LEU A 53 3.33 5.25 13.55
CA LEU A 53 4.64 4.62 13.64
C LEU A 53 5.60 5.31 12.66
N ILE A 54 6.74 5.78 13.17
CA ILE A 54 7.83 6.29 12.32
C ILE A 54 8.79 5.14 12.01
N VAL A 55 9.12 4.99 10.73
CA VAL A 55 10.05 3.96 10.24
C VAL A 55 11.21 4.65 9.50
N ASP A 56 12.41 4.48 10.01
CA ASP A 56 13.64 4.91 9.36
C ASP A 56 14.10 3.84 8.36
N VAL A 57 14.05 4.16 7.06
CA VAL A 57 14.47 3.23 6.01
C VAL A 57 15.92 3.45 5.54
N ARG A 58 16.66 4.34 6.21
CA ARG A 58 18.10 4.52 5.95
C ARG A 58 18.89 3.29 6.43
N GLY A 59 20.17 3.24 6.08
CA GLY A 59 21.06 2.20 6.59
C GLY A 59 21.22 2.26 8.12
N LEU A 60 21.41 1.10 8.74
CA LEU A 60 21.51 0.94 10.20
C LEU A 60 22.51 1.90 10.85
N LYS A 61 23.70 2.08 10.25
CA LYS A 61 24.72 3.02 10.76
C LYS A 61 24.22 4.47 10.87
N SER A 62 23.34 4.91 9.97
CA SER A 62 22.76 6.25 10.01
C SER A 62 21.74 6.37 11.14
N TYR A 63 20.90 5.33 11.32
CA TYR A 63 19.94 5.25 12.41
C TYR A 63 20.64 5.26 13.79
N GLU A 64 21.67 4.43 13.96
CA GLU A 64 22.47 4.35 15.19
C GLU A 64 23.18 5.67 15.51
N LYS A 65 23.66 6.38 14.49
CA LYS A 65 24.26 7.71 14.66
C LYS A 65 23.24 8.74 15.15
N SER A 66 22.06 8.77 14.55
CA SER A 66 20.92 9.59 15.01
C SER A 66 19.64 9.22 14.28
N HIS A 67 18.50 9.29 14.97
CA HIS A 67 17.17 9.03 14.41
C HIS A 67 16.10 9.86 15.12
N LEU A 68 14.91 9.93 14.52
CA LEU A 68 13.77 10.61 15.15
C LEU A 68 13.34 9.84 16.42
N PRO A 69 12.91 10.55 17.49
CA PRO A 69 12.35 9.89 18.67
C PRO A 69 11.23 8.93 18.27
N SER A 70 11.16 7.76 18.91
CA SER A 70 10.20 6.67 18.66
C SER A 70 10.29 5.98 17.28
N ALA A 71 11.22 6.36 16.41
CA ALA A 71 11.41 5.69 15.13
C ALA A 71 12.01 4.30 15.32
N ILE A 72 11.50 3.32 14.57
CA ILE A 72 12.12 1.99 14.43
C ILE A 72 13.00 1.95 13.18
N SER A 73 14.08 1.16 13.20
CA SER A 73 14.92 0.93 12.02
C SER A 73 14.36 -0.21 11.18
N LEU A 74 14.11 0.06 9.89
CA LEU A 74 13.78 -0.96 8.90
C LEU A 74 14.42 -0.58 7.56
N PRO A 75 15.74 -0.82 7.38
CA PRO A 75 16.47 -0.40 6.20
C PRO A 75 15.78 -0.87 4.91
N VAL A 76 15.83 -0.05 3.86
CA VAL A 76 15.10 -0.33 2.60
C VAL A 76 15.40 -1.70 2.00
N GLY A 77 16.64 -2.20 2.16
CA GLY A 77 17.04 -3.53 1.67
C GLY A 77 16.40 -4.70 2.42
N GLU A 78 15.92 -4.47 3.64
CA GLU A 78 15.24 -5.47 4.47
C GLU A 78 13.72 -5.27 4.47
N LEU A 79 13.24 -4.09 4.03
CA LEU A 79 11.83 -3.72 4.08
C LEU A 79 10.94 -4.73 3.34
N VAL A 80 11.37 -5.26 2.18
CA VAL A 80 10.59 -6.23 1.41
C VAL A 80 10.33 -7.51 2.20
N ASP A 81 11.34 -8.01 2.92
CA ASP A 81 11.24 -9.27 3.66
C ASP A 81 10.54 -9.08 5.02
N ARG A 82 10.76 -7.92 5.65
CA ARG A 82 10.33 -7.64 7.02
C ARG A 82 9.09 -6.75 7.12
N HIS A 83 8.48 -6.32 6.01
CA HIS A 83 7.28 -5.47 6.03
C HIS A 83 6.10 -6.06 6.84
N ARG A 84 6.09 -7.38 7.08
CA ARG A 84 5.05 -8.05 7.88
C ARG A 84 5.16 -7.76 9.38
N GLU A 85 6.30 -7.26 9.84
CA GLU A 85 6.50 -6.79 11.22
C GLU A 85 5.72 -5.49 11.48
N LEU A 86 5.35 -4.76 10.42
CA LEU A 86 4.67 -3.49 10.54
C LEU A 86 3.16 -3.66 10.84
N PRO A 87 2.62 -2.92 11.82
CA PRO A 87 1.20 -2.98 12.16
C PRO A 87 0.33 -2.48 10.99
N ARG A 88 -0.75 -3.20 10.69
CA ARG A 88 -1.69 -2.82 9.62
C ARG A 88 -2.78 -1.84 10.06
N ASN A 89 -2.90 -1.62 11.36
CA ASN A 89 -3.94 -0.80 12.00
C ASN A 89 -3.45 0.60 12.41
N LYS A 90 -2.24 1.01 11.99
CA LYS A 90 -1.65 2.31 12.32
C LYS A 90 -1.24 3.06 11.07
N VAL A 91 -1.17 4.38 11.18
CA VAL A 91 -0.53 5.21 10.15
C VAL A 91 0.98 4.99 10.23
N ILE A 92 1.59 4.59 9.12
CA ILE A 92 3.05 4.38 9.04
C ILE A 92 3.66 5.51 8.23
N ILE A 93 4.67 6.15 8.80
CA ILE A 93 5.42 7.23 8.16
C ILE A 93 6.85 6.76 7.95
N PHE A 94 7.23 6.58 6.69
CA PHE A 94 8.60 6.25 6.30
C PHE A 94 9.40 7.54 6.05
N TYR A 95 10.66 7.56 6.47
CA TYR A 95 11.59 8.63 6.07
C TYR A 95 12.94 8.07 5.63
N CYS A 96 13.58 8.79 4.71
CA CYS A 96 14.91 8.49 4.16
C CYS A 96 15.76 9.77 4.08
N SER A 97 17.06 9.63 3.77
CA SER A 97 17.95 10.73 3.42
C SER A 97 17.81 11.13 1.96
#